data_AF-A0A7L6AB34-F1
#
_entry.id   AF-A0A7L6AB34-F1
#
_cell.length_a   1.000
_cell.length_b   1.000
_cell.length_c   1.000
_cell.angle_alpha   90.00
_cell.angle_beta   90.00
_cell.angle_gamma   90.00
#
_symmetry.space_group_name_H-M   'P 1'
#
loop_
_entity.id
_entity.type
_entity.pdbx_description
1 polymer ?
#
loop_
_entity_poly.entity_id
_entity_poly.type
_entity_poly.pdbx_seq_one_letter_code
_entity_poly.pdbx_strand_id
1 'polypeptide(L)'
;MSFVVRAFHMDLVATLRNKIDVLEDGEYIPGLKAVLLHIETAFRHLSRGQEADDDTAFTDAIYRTNQAFEGSIKEAYRVLAGQDPAKKRPFDIEGYLEKNKVFRSRVLSQFTTYRTEWRNPSAHDYKLDFDESEAFLAIVSVSAFACLLLDQMAERLSYLKSQAEAEAQKQAIAETLAGSVNASLLTRTVDVLRQFCSTYTPSVSSTLQHTETQFIGALHGFLASAAPELKVLTEARLAKDRPFRADLIVERGEEKLVVELKRRLDRKNFQNVLAQVEHYMLISGIKNGIALFLPESPSELELQEIDVSGIGGRLSVLSPEGSNPTLHGTLRRQAGSAPLS
;
A
#
# COMPACT_ATOMS: atom_id res chain seq x y z
N MET A 1 -2.13 4.19 33.70
CA MET A 1 -1.49 3.41 32.61
C MET A 1 -2.50 2.46 31.92
N SER A 2 -3.33 1.72 32.68
CA SER A 2 -4.35 0.76 32.18
C SER A 2 -5.29 1.28 31.06
N PHE A 3 -5.80 2.52 31.13
CA PHE A 3 -6.74 3.04 30.11
C PHE A 3 -6.09 3.29 28.73
N VAL A 4 -4.85 3.78 28.71
CA VAL A 4 -4.11 4.09 27.47
C VAL A 4 -3.71 2.79 26.76
N VAL A 5 -3.26 1.78 27.51
CA VAL A 5 -2.92 0.46 26.97
C VAL A 5 -4.15 -0.23 26.38
N ARG A 6 -5.32 -0.15 27.05
CA ARG A 6 -6.57 -0.71 26.52
C ARG A 6 -7.07 -0.02 25.25
N ALA A 7 -7.00 1.31 25.18
CA ALA A 7 -7.38 2.06 23.98
C ALA A 7 -6.44 1.75 22.80
N PHE A 8 -5.14 1.68 23.05
CA PHE A 8 -4.12 1.36 22.05
C PHE A 8 -4.22 -0.09 21.55
N HIS A 9 -4.50 -1.05 22.44
CA HIS A 9 -4.83 -2.44 22.08
C HIS A 9 -6.01 -2.51 21.12
N MET A 10 -7.11 -1.83 21.45
CA MET A 10 -8.32 -1.83 20.63
C MET A 10 -8.07 -1.25 19.24
N ASP A 11 -7.20 -0.25 19.11
CA ASP A 11 -6.90 0.38 17.83
C ASP A 11 -5.99 -0.48 16.93
N LEU A 12 -4.93 -1.09 17.48
CA LEU A 12 -4.03 -1.96 16.71
C LEU A 12 -4.70 -3.25 16.24
N VAL A 13 -5.44 -3.92 17.13
CA VAL A 13 -6.16 -5.15 16.78
C VAL A 13 -7.27 -4.86 15.77
N ALA A 14 -8.02 -3.76 15.94
CA ALA A 14 -9.02 -3.35 14.96
C ALA A 14 -8.37 -3.03 13.60
N THR A 15 -7.22 -2.35 13.59
CA THR A 15 -6.49 -2.06 12.35
C THR A 15 -6.08 -3.34 11.63
N LEU A 16 -5.49 -4.31 12.33
CA LEU A 16 -5.11 -5.60 11.75
C LEU A 16 -6.32 -6.37 11.23
N ARG A 17 -7.39 -6.45 12.03
CA ARG A 17 -8.64 -7.11 11.65
C ARG A 17 -9.22 -6.51 10.38
N ASN A 18 -9.36 -5.18 10.35
CA ASN A 18 -9.86 -4.46 9.17
C ASN A 18 -8.99 -4.73 7.93
N LYS A 19 -7.66 -4.76 8.08
CA LYS A 19 -6.75 -5.09 6.97
C LYS A 19 -6.93 -6.51 6.46
N ILE A 20 -7.18 -7.48 7.33
CA ILE A 20 -7.44 -8.88 6.95
C ILE A 20 -8.82 -9.00 6.27
N ASP A 21 -9.84 -8.32 6.81
CA ASP A 21 -11.22 -8.41 6.33
C ASP A 21 -11.43 -7.79 4.95
N VAL A 22 -10.56 -6.89 4.49
CA VAL A 22 -10.59 -6.33 3.12
C VAL A 22 -9.87 -7.17 2.07
N LEU A 23 -9.16 -8.23 2.49
CA LEU A 23 -8.52 -9.13 1.55
C LEU A 23 -9.55 -10.05 0.90
N GLU A 24 -9.30 -10.45 -0.34
CA GLU A 24 -10.11 -11.46 -1.00
C GLU A 24 -9.88 -12.84 -0.36
N ASP A 25 -10.80 -13.76 -0.60
CA ASP A 25 -10.64 -15.13 -0.11
C ASP A 25 -9.40 -15.79 -0.72
N GLY A 26 -8.72 -16.60 0.08
CA GLY A 26 -7.56 -17.35 -0.35
C GLY A 26 -6.98 -18.23 0.75
N GLU A 27 -6.06 -19.13 0.39
CA GLU A 27 -5.41 -20.07 1.31
C GLU A 27 -4.65 -19.39 2.46
N TYR A 28 -4.31 -18.10 2.31
CA TYR A 28 -3.60 -17.31 3.30
C TYR A 28 -4.52 -16.79 4.42
N ILE A 29 -5.83 -16.69 4.20
CA ILE A 29 -6.79 -16.11 5.16
C ILE A 29 -6.82 -16.86 6.50
N PRO A 30 -6.87 -18.21 6.56
CA PRO A 30 -6.82 -18.93 7.83
C PRO A 30 -5.54 -18.63 8.63
N GLY A 31 -4.39 -18.56 7.95
CA GLY A 31 -3.11 -18.23 8.57
C GLY A 31 -3.09 -16.81 9.15
N LEU A 32 -3.60 -15.83 8.39
CA LEU A 32 -3.71 -14.45 8.85
C LEU A 32 -4.67 -14.29 10.04
N LYS A 33 -5.79 -15.03 10.05
CA LYS A 33 -6.71 -15.06 11.20
C LYS A 33 -6.05 -15.67 12.44
N ALA A 34 -5.18 -16.67 12.26
CA ALA A 34 -4.39 -17.22 13.37
C ALA A 34 -3.36 -16.20 13.89
N VAL A 35 -2.71 -15.43 13.02
CA VAL A 35 -1.81 -14.32 13.41
C VAL A 35 -2.55 -13.31 14.28
N LEU A 36 -3.74 -12.86 13.86
CA LEU A 36 -4.58 -11.96 14.64
C LEU A 36 -4.92 -12.53 16.02
N LEU A 37 -5.35 -13.80 16.07
CA LEU A 37 -5.67 -14.48 17.32
C LEU A 37 -4.45 -14.55 18.26
N HIS A 38 -3.25 -14.80 17.74
CA HIS A 38 -2.03 -14.82 18.53
C HIS A 38 -1.72 -13.45 19.13
N ILE A 39 -1.87 -12.37 18.37
CA ILE A 39 -1.69 -10.99 18.86
C ILE A 39 -2.73 -10.67 19.95
N GLU A 40 -4.01 -10.97 19.73
CA GLU A 40 -5.06 -10.80 20.74
C GLU A 40 -4.79 -11.60 22.01
N THR A 41 -4.24 -12.80 21.87
CA THR A 41 -3.87 -13.65 23.01
C THR A 41 -2.67 -13.07 23.76
N ALA A 42 -1.69 -12.50 23.06
CA ALA A 42 -0.56 -11.82 23.68
C ALA A 42 -1.02 -10.63 24.54
N PHE A 43 -1.96 -9.83 24.05
CA PHE A 43 -2.55 -8.74 24.85
C PHE A 43 -3.33 -9.24 26.08
N ARG A 44 -4.01 -10.40 25.98
CA ARG A 44 -4.65 -11.03 27.15
C ARG A 44 -3.63 -11.48 28.18
N HIS A 45 -2.49 -12.02 27.77
CA HIS A 45 -1.40 -12.37 28.67
C HIS A 45 -0.76 -11.14 29.32
N LEU A 46 -0.49 -10.07 28.56
CA LEU A 46 -0.03 -8.80 29.12
C LEU A 46 -1.00 -8.27 30.19
N SER A 47 -2.31 -8.26 29.89
CA SER A 47 -3.34 -7.83 30.84
C SER A 47 -3.38 -8.72 32.09
N ARG A 48 -3.20 -10.04 31.92
CA ARG A 48 -3.13 -10.99 33.04
C ARG A 48 -1.95 -10.67 33.97
N GLY A 49 -0.76 -10.43 33.41
CA GLY A 49 0.41 -10.06 34.21
C GLY A 49 0.18 -8.76 34.99
N GLN A 50 -0.42 -7.75 34.34
CA GLN A 50 -0.74 -6.45 34.98
C GLN A 50 -1.82 -6.53 36.07
N GLU A 51 -2.84 -7.37 35.88
CA GLU A 51 -4.01 -7.42 36.77
C GLU A 51 -3.86 -8.43 37.90
N ALA A 52 -3.09 -9.49 37.69
CA ALA A 52 -2.94 -10.61 38.63
C ALA A 52 -1.54 -10.76 39.23
N ASP A 53 -0.61 -9.84 38.93
CA ASP A 53 0.79 -9.87 39.39
C ASP A 53 1.48 -11.19 39.01
N ASP A 54 1.18 -11.67 37.79
CA ASP A 54 1.69 -12.93 37.22
C ASP A 54 2.78 -12.63 36.18
N ASP A 55 4.03 -12.52 36.65
CA ASP A 55 5.19 -12.24 35.79
C ASP A 55 5.39 -13.28 34.67
N THR A 56 4.98 -14.54 34.90
CA THR A 56 5.09 -15.58 33.87
C THR A 56 4.19 -15.31 32.66
N ALA A 57 3.15 -14.48 32.84
CA ALA A 57 2.28 -14.06 31.74
C ALA A 57 3.00 -13.17 30.72
N PHE A 58 4.04 -12.43 31.11
CA PHE A 58 4.80 -11.60 30.17
C PHE A 58 5.62 -12.47 29.21
N THR A 59 6.23 -13.53 29.71
CA THR A 59 6.89 -14.55 28.88
C THR A 59 5.89 -15.25 27.95
N ASP A 60 4.69 -15.62 28.44
CA ASP A 60 3.62 -16.17 27.60
C ASP A 60 3.22 -15.22 26.46
N ALA A 61 3.15 -13.90 26.73
CA ALA A 61 2.84 -12.90 25.73
C ALA A 61 3.87 -12.91 24.59
N ILE A 62 5.16 -12.98 24.91
CA ILE A 62 6.22 -13.05 23.89
C ILE A 62 6.17 -14.34 23.07
N TYR A 63 5.85 -15.48 23.68
CA TYR A 63 5.65 -16.70 22.90
C TYR A 63 4.48 -16.57 21.90
N ARG A 64 3.42 -15.86 22.27
CA ARG A 64 2.32 -15.56 21.34
C ARG A 64 2.74 -14.59 20.24
N THR A 65 3.55 -13.57 20.53
CA THR A 65 4.06 -12.67 19.47
C THR A 65 4.98 -13.41 18.52
N ASN A 66 5.78 -14.38 18.98
CA ASN A 66 6.60 -15.23 18.12
C ASN A 66 5.76 -16.12 17.19
N GLN A 67 4.66 -16.68 17.69
CA GLN A 67 3.72 -17.44 16.86
C GLN A 67 3.07 -16.55 15.81
N ALA A 68 2.70 -15.32 16.16
CA ALA A 68 2.21 -14.34 15.20
C ALA A 68 3.26 -14.00 14.13
N PHE A 69 4.51 -13.75 14.52
CA PHE A 69 5.61 -13.49 13.60
C PHE A 69 5.84 -14.66 12.63
N GLU A 70 5.92 -15.89 13.14
CA GLU A 70 6.09 -17.09 12.32
C GLU A 70 4.91 -17.33 11.36
N GLY A 71 3.69 -17.08 11.82
CA GLY A 71 2.50 -17.12 10.96
C GLY A 71 2.58 -16.07 9.85
N SER A 72 2.93 -14.83 10.19
CA SER A 72 3.07 -13.72 9.24
C SER A 72 4.06 -14.05 8.13
N ILE A 73 5.25 -14.56 8.44
CA ILE A 73 6.26 -14.89 7.42
C ILE A 73 5.84 -16.06 6.52
N LYS A 74 5.06 -17.03 7.04
CA LYS A 74 4.53 -18.15 6.25
C LYS A 74 3.51 -17.66 5.22
N GLU A 75 2.60 -16.79 5.63
CA GLU A 75 1.61 -16.23 4.69
C GLU A 75 2.24 -15.23 3.71
N ALA A 76 3.25 -14.47 4.15
CA ALA A 76 4.07 -13.67 3.24
C ALA A 76 4.75 -14.52 2.17
N TYR A 77 5.31 -15.68 2.56
CA TYR A 77 5.94 -16.61 1.65
C TYR A 77 4.96 -17.15 0.60
N ARG A 78 3.74 -17.49 1.05
CA ARG A 78 2.64 -17.90 0.17
C ARG A 78 2.29 -16.83 -0.85
N VAL A 79 2.02 -15.61 -0.39
CA VAL A 79 1.47 -14.55 -1.23
C VAL A 79 2.53 -13.83 -2.05
N LEU A 80 3.64 -13.44 -1.43
CA LEU A 80 4.66 -12.61 -2.08
C LEU A 80 5.62 -13.42 -2.94
N ALA A 81 5.97 -14.63 -2.51
CA ALA A 81 6.86 -15.52 -3.28
C ALA A 81 6.10 -16.55 -4.14
N GLY A 82 4.79 -16.72 -3.95
CA GLY A 82 3.99 -17.70 -4.68
C GLY A 82 4.33 -19.15 -4.34
N GLN A 83 4.76 -19.42 -3.10
CA GLN A 83 5.27 -20.74 -2.69
C GLN A 83 4.57 -21.29 -1.46
N ASP A 84 4.35 -22.61 -1.42
CA ASP A 84 3.70 -23.25 -0.27
C ASP A 84 4.65 -23.38 0.95
N PRO A 85 4.28 -22.83 2.13
CA PRO A 85 5.05 -22.94 3.37
C PRO A 85 4.95 -24.30 4.09
N ALA A 86 4.01 -25.20 3.76
CA ALA A 86 3.63 -26.34 4.60
C ALA A 86 4.77 -27.30 5.01
N LYS A 87 5.84 -27.38 4.20
CA LYS A 87 7.00 -28.27 4.44
C LYS A 87 8.31 -27.52 4.62
N LYS A 88 8.27 -26.22 4.89
CA LYS A 88 9.47 -25.40 5.09
C LYS A 88 9.62 -24.98 6.55
N ARG A 89 10.86 -25.01 7.04
CA ARG A 89 11.16 -24.52 8.39
C ARG A 89 11.07 -22.99 8.37
N PRO A 90 10.61 -22.34 9.45
CA PRO A 90 10.57 -20.87 9.56
C PRO A 90 11.91 -20.22 9.16
N PHE A 91 13.03 -20.75 9.66
CA PHE A 91 14.37 -20.29 9.31
C PHE A 91 14.67 -20.27 7.80
N ASP A 92 14.23 -21.29 7.05
CA ASP A 92 14.45 -21.36 5.61
C ASP A 92 13.59 -20.33 4.85
N ILE A 93 12.38 -20.08 5.35
CA ILE A 93 11.47 -19.04 4.82
C ILE A 93 12.05 -17.65 5.06
N GLU A 94 12.49 -17.36 6.28
CA GLU A 94 13.14 -16.10 6.64
C GLU A 94 14.35 -15.80 5.75
N GLY A 95 15.26 -16.77 5.63
CA GLY A 95 16.44 -16.64 4.79
C GLY A 95 16.09 -16.42 3.32
N TYR A 96 15.03 -17.05 2.81
CA TYR A 96 14.55 -16.80 1.45
C TYR A 96 14.02 -15.38 1.28
N LEU A 97 13.13 -14.93 2.17
CA LEU A 97 12.47 -13.61 2.07
C LEU A 97 13.49 -12.47 2.12
N GLU A 98 14.50 -12.61 2.97
CA GLU A 98 15.62 -11.66 3.09
C GLU A 98 16.55 -11.69 1.87
N LYS A 99 17.05 -12.88 1.49
CA LYS A 99 18.02 -13.02 0.38
C LYS A 99 17.45 -12.60 -0.97
N ASN A 100 16.18 -12.91 -1.23
CA ASN A 100 15.52 -12.58 -2.50
C ASN A 100 14.90 -11.18 -2.50
N LYS A 101 15.11 -10.38 -1.43
CA LYS A 101 14.57 -9.02 -1.30
C LYS A 101 13.05 -8.96 -1.54
N VAL A 102 12.34 -9.97 -1.02
CA VAL A 102 10.89 -10.07 -1.17
C VAL A 102 10.20 -8.93 -0.42
N PHE A 103 10.71 -8.61 0.76
CA PHE A 103 10.19 -7.49 1.56
C PHE A 103 10.68 -6.15 1.05
N ARG A 104 9.77 -5.18 1.05
CA ARG A 104 10.13 -3.77 0.90
C ARG A 104 10.91 -3.30 2.11
N SER A 105 11.70 -2.26 1.92
CA SER A 105 12.56 -1.69 2.98
C SER A 105 11.87 -1.45 4.32
N ARG A 106 10.61 -0.99 4.36
CA ARG A 106 9.86 -0.76 5.62
C ARG A 106 9.49 -2.08 6.30
N VAL A 107 8.96 -3.03 5.56
CA VAL A 107 8.61 -4.37 6.05
C VAL A 107 9.87 -5.11 6.50
N LEU A 108 10.94 -5.05 5.70
CA LEU A 108 12.24 -5.65 6.01
C LEU A 108 12.82 -5.09 7.31
N SER A 109 12.74 -3.78 7.53
CA SER A 109 13.20 -3.16 8.77
C SER A 109 12.46 -3.73 9.98
N GLN A 110 11.13 -3.82 9.93
CA GLN A 110 10.34 -4.38 11.05
C GLN A 110 10.62 -5.86 11.26
N PHE A 111 10.74 -6.62 10.16
CA PHE A 111 11.13 -8.02 10.18
C PHE A 111 12.49 -8.22 10.87
N THR A 112 13.51 -7.48 10.47
CA THR A 112 14.86 -7.58 11.03
C THR A 112 14.89 -7.16 12.50
N THR A 113 14.22 -6.06 12.85
CA THR A 113 14.11 -5.61 14.25
C THR A 113 13.43 -6.67 15.10
N TYR A 114 12.25 -7.16 14.70
CA TYR A 114 11.54 -8.15 15.50
C TYR A 114 12.34 -9.44 15.67
N ARG A 115 12.96 -9.92 14.58
CA ARG A 115 13.78 -11.14 14.60
C ARG A 115 14.94 -11.03 15.58
N THR A 116 15.63 -9.89 15.57
CA THR A 116 16.85 -9.67 16.35
C THR A 116 16.55 -9.44 17.83
N GLU A 117 15.56 -8.60 18.14
CA GLU A 117 15.27 -8.18 19.51
C GLU A 117 14.40 -9.19 20.28
N TRP A 118 13.51 -9.92 19.59
CA TRP A 118 12.51 -10.76 20.28
C TRP A 118 12.63 -12.24 19.90
N ARG A 119 12.56 -12.58 18.61
CA ARG A 119 12.47 -13.98 18.16
C ARG A 119 13.74 -14.79 18.45
N ASN A 120 14.91 -14.20 18.28
CA ASN A 120 16.18 -14.88 18.52
C ASN A 120 16.47 -15.07 20.02
N PRO A 121 16.39 -14.03 20.88
CA PRO A 121 16.63 -14.20 22.31
C PRO A 121 15.68 -15.23 22.96
N SER A 122 14.37 -15.11 22.72
CA SER A 122 13.34 -15.99 23.31
C SER A 122 13.41 -17.45 22.86
N ALA A 123 14.14 -17.78 21.79
CA ALA A 123 14.29 -19.14 21.30
C ALA A 123 15.62 -19.80 21.70
N HIS A 124 16.58 -19.01 22.17
CA HIS A 124 17.94 -19.49 22.45
C HIS A 124 18.34 -19.35 23.92
N ASP A 125 17.63 -18.55 24.70
CA ASP A 125 17.83 -18.45 26.15
C ASP A 125 16.64 -19.02 26.93
N TYR A 126 16.81 -20.23 27.46
CA TYR A 126 15.77 -20.94 28.21
C TYR A 126 15.61 -20.44 29.66
N LYS A 127 16.43 -19.49 30.09
CA LYS A 127 16.36 -18.84 31.41
C LYS A 127 15.84 -17.41 31.34
N LEU A 128 15.49 -16.94 30.15
CA LEU A 128 15.06 -15.58 29.92
C LEU A 128 13.59 -15.45 30.34
N ASP A 129 13.39 -14.79 31.48
CA ASP A 129 12.10 -14.24 31.87
C ASP A 129 11.98 -12.83 31.30
N PHE A 130 10.80 -12.48 30.80
CA PHE A 130 10.53 -11.16 30.24
C PHE A 130 9.65 -10.35 31.16
N ASP A 131 9.86 -9.04 31.19
CA ASP A 131 9.06 -8.12 31.99
C ASP A 131 7.85 -7.52 31.21
N GLU A 132 7.04 -6.74 31.92
CA GLU A 132 5.88 -6.05 31.34
C GLU A 132 6.25 -5.17 30.14
N SER A 133 7.37 -4.45 30.23
CA SER A 133 7.79 -3.50 29.20
C SER A 133 8.24 -4.23 27.95
N GLU A 134 8.99 -5.32 28.11
CA GLU A 134 9.42 -6.20 27.02
C GLU A 134 8.22 -6.86 26.34
N ALA A 135 7.28 -7.41 27.10
CA ALA A 135 6.05 -7.99 26.56
C ALA A 135 5.24 -6.95 25.78
N PHE A 136 5.08 -5.74 26.31
CA PHE A 136 4.40 -4.66 25.61
C PHE A 136 5.12 -4.30 24.30
N LEU A 137 6.44 -4.09 24.33
CA LEU A 137 7.22 -3.71 23.15
C LEU A 137 7.23 -4.80 22.07
N ALA A 138 7.31 -6.08 22.45
CA ALA A 138 7.21 -7.20 21.52
C ALA A 138 5.84 -7.22 20.81
N ILE A 139 4.75 -6.98 21.55
CA ILE A 139 3.40 -6.91 20.97
C ILE A 139 3.27 -5.75 19.99
N VAL A 140 3.76 -4.55 20.34
CA VAL A 140 3.75 -3.39 19.44
C VAL A 140 4.56 -3.68 18.18
N SER A 141 5.76 -4.25 18.34
CA SER A 141 6.68 -4.55 17.24
C SER A 141 6.10 -5.58 16.26
N VAL A 142 5.55 -6.70 16.75
CA VAL A 142 4.93 -7.71 15.86
C VAL A 142 3.67 -7.17 15.17
N SER A 143 2.88 -6.35 15.87
CA SER A 143 1.67 -5.76 15.30
C SER A 143 2.01 -4.77 14.19
N ALA A 144 3.02 -3.92 14.38
CA ALA A 144 3.51 -3.01 13.35
C ALA A 144 4.05 -3.76 12.13
N PHE A 145 4.83 -4.83 12.36
CA PHE A 145 5.29 -5.72 11.30
C PHE A 145 4.13 -6.33 10.50
N ALA A 146 3.16 -6.93 11.20
CA ALA A 146 1.99 -7.56 10.56
C ALA A 146 1.15 -6.56 9.77
N CYS A 147 0.93 -5.34 10.29
CA CYS A 147 0.19 -4.28 9.59
C CYS A 147 0.85 -3.90 8.25
N LEU A 148 2.17 -3.65 8.26
CA LEU A 148 2.90 -3.26 7.05
C LEU A 148 3.03 -4.41 6.07
N LEU A 149 3.16 -5.64 6.58
CA LEU A 149 3.20 -6.84 5.74
C LEU A 149 1.88 -7.08 5.03
N LEU A 150 0.75 -6.93 5.73
CA LEU A 150 -0.59 -7.06 5.15
C LEU A 150 -0.80 -6.07 4.01
N ASP A 151 -0.32 -4.83 4.13
CA ASP A 151 -0.36 -3.86 3.04
C ASP A 151 0.42 -4.36 1.81
N GLN A 152 1.64 -4.85 2.01
CA GLN A 152 2.43 -5.41 0.91
C GLN A 152 1.78 -6.64 0.27
N MET A 153 1.13 -7.50 1.06
CA MET A 153 0.38 -8.67 0.57
C MET A 153 -0.87 -8.24 -0.22
N ALA A 154 -1.63 -7.27 0.30
CA ALA A 154 -2.81 -6.71 -0.36
C ALA A 154 -2.45 -6.14 -1.74
N GLU A 155 -1.36 -5.37 -1.82
CA GLU A 155 -0.87 -4.84 -3.09
C GLU A 155 -0.55 -5.96 -4.08
N ARG A 156 0.17 -7.01 -3.62
CA ARG A 156 0.55 -8.12 -4.49
C ARG A 156 -0.65 -8.89 -5.01
N LEU A 157 -1.66 -9.12 -4.18
CA LEU A 157 -2.89 -9.81 -4.57
C LEU A 157 -3.64 -9.00 -5.62
N SER A 158 -3.83 -7.69 -5.39
CA SER A 158 -4.46 -6.79 -6.37
C SER A 158 -3.68 -6.69 -7.68
N TYR A 159 -2.34 -6.69 -7.60
CA TYR A 159 -1.48 -6.76 -8.78
C TYR A 159 -1.74 -8.02 -9.60
N LEU A 160 -1.71 -9.20 -8.98
CA LEU A 160 -1.87 -10.47 -9.68
C LEU A 160 -3.25 -10.58 -10.34
N LYS A 161 -4.29 -10.16 -9.61
CA LYS A 161 -5.66 -10.13 -10.12
C LYS A 161 -5.80 -9.21 -11.33
N SER A 162 -5.41 -7.93 -11.18
CA SER A 162 -5.59 -6.95 -12.25
C SER A 162 -4.72 -7.26 -13.46
N GLN A 163 -3.53 -7.84 -13.26
CA GLN A 163 -2.70 -8.34 -14.35
C GLN A 163 -3.40 -9.46 -15.13
N ALA A 164 -4.01 -10.43 -14.44
CA ALA A 164 -4.74 -11.53 -15.08
C ALA A 164 -5.99 -11.03 -15.82
N GLU A 165 -6.74 -10.10 -15.24
CA GLU A 165 -7.91 -9.48 -15.86
C GLU A 165 -7.53 -8.69 -17.13
N ALA A 166 -6.46 -7.90 -17.07
CA ALA A 166 -5.95 -7.16 -18.21
C ALA A 166 -5.43 -8.09 -19.32
N GLU A 167 -4.74 -9.17 -18.95
CA GLU A 167 -4.24 -10.15 -19.93
C GLU A 167 -5.39 -10.86 -20.66
N ALA A 168 -6.50 -11.14 -19.96
CA ALA A 168 -7.70 -11.73 -20.56
C ALA A 168 -8.37 -10.80 -21.60
N GLN A 169 -8.15 -9.48 -21.52
CA GLN A 169 -8.73 -8.47 -22.42
C GLN A 169 -7.67 -7.77 -23.29
N LYS A 170 -6.47 -8.34 -23.37
CA LYS A 170 -5.29 -7.69 -23.94
C LYS A 170 -5.46 -7.15 -25.36
N GLN A 171 -6.17 -7.87 -26.22
CA GLN A 171 -6.40 -7.44 -27.60
C GLN A 171 -7.23 -6.17 -27.66
N ALA A 172 -8.36 -6.13 -26.95
CA ALA A 172 -9.21 -4.94 -26.88
C ALA A 172 -8.47 -3.75 -26.28
N ILE A 173 -7.71 -3.97 -25.20
CA ILE A 173 -6.88 -2.93 -24.57
C ILE A 173 -5.82 -2.41 -25.55
N ALA A 174 -5.15 -3.31 -26.29
CA ALA A 174 -4.13 -2.93 -27.27
C ALA A 174 -4.72 -2.10 -28.43
N GLU A 175 -5.91 -2.44 -28.91
CA GLU A 175 -6.62 -1.68 -29.94
C GLU A 175 -6.94 -0.25 -29.46
N THR A 176 -7.51 -0.12 -28.25
CA THR A 176 -7.82 1.19 -27.65
C THR A 176 -6.55 2.03 -27.45
N LEU A 177 -5.45 1.40 -27.06
CA LEU A 177 -4.19 2.06 -26.73
C LEU A 177 -3.21 2.16 -27.90
N ALA A 178 -3.57 1.72 -29.11
CA ALA A 178 -2.66 1.67 -30.26
C ALA A 178 -2.11 3.05 -30.64
N GLY A 179 -2.92 4.09 -30.51
CA GLY A 179 -2.57 5.47 -30.88
C GLY A 179 -1.46 6.09 -30.02
N SER A 180 -1.20 5.56 -28.82
CA SER A 180 -0.28 6.19 -27.85
C SER A 180 1.01 5.42 -27.62
N VAL A 181 1.18 4.24 -28.22
CA VAL A 181 2.37 3.37 -28.02
C VAL A 181 3.68 4.12 -28.25
N ASN A 182 3.74 4.95 -29.29
CA ASN A 182 4.92 5.74 -29.66
C ASN A 182 4.87 7.19 -29.17
N ALA A 183 3.87 7.56 -28.36
CA ALA A 183 3.78 8.91 -27.79
C ALA A 183 4.80 9.13 -26.66
N SER A 184 4.89 10.34 -26.10
CA SER A 184 5.73 10.64 -24.93
C SER A 184 5.35 9.77 -23.72
N LEU A 185 6.25 9.61 -22.73
CA LEU A 185 5.95 8.80 -21.54
C LEU A 185 4.70 9.32 -20.82
N LEU A 186 4.60 10.65 -20.67
CA LEU A 186 3.45 11.28 -20.03
C LEU A 186 2.14 10.96 -20.76
N THR A 187 2.09 11.15 -22.08
CA THR A 187 0.90 10.87 -22.89
C THR A 187 0.52 9.41 -22.80
N ARG A 188 1.50 8.51 -22.96
CA ARG A 188 1.28 7.06 -22.89
C ARG A 188 0.72 6.66 -21.53
N THR A 189 1.29 7.15 -20.44
CA THR A 189 0.79 6.84 -19.10
C THR A 189 -0.61 7.41 -18.89
N VAL A 190 -0.91 8.64 -19.30
CA VAL A 190 -2.26 9.22 -19.19
C VAL A 190 -3.32 8.34 -19.88
N ASP A 191 -3.05 7.87 -21.09
CA ASP A 191 -4.00 7.04 -21.84
C ASP A 191 -4.21 5.68 -21.18
N VAL A 192 -3.14 5.07 -20.66
CA VAL A 192 -3.24 3.80 -19.91
C VAL A 192 -4.02 4.00 -18.61
N LEU A 193 -3.83 5.12 -17.90
CA LEU A 193 -4.58 5.44 -16.68
C LEU A 193 -6.06 5.68 -16.95
N ARG A 194 -6.39 6.35 -18.06
CA ARG A 194 -7.78 6.51 -18.52
C ARG A 194 -8.44 5.17 -18.79
N GLN A 195 -7.76 4.30 -19.53
CA GLN A 195 -8.27 2.95 -19.81
C GLN A 195 -8.44 2.11 -18.55
N PHE A 196 -7.51 2.23 -17.60
CA PHE A 196 -7.66 1.58 -16.30
C PHE A 196 -8.91 2.10 -15.58
N CYS A 197 -9.07 3.41 -15.41
CA CYS A 197 -10.21 3.98 -14.67
C CYS A 197 -11.57 3.82 -15.36
N SER A 198 -11.62 3.69 -16.69
CA SER A 198 -12.87 3.46 -17.43
C SER A 198 -13.35 2.00 -17.37
N THR A 199 -12.49 1.06 -16.96
CA THR A 199 -12.81 -0.38 -16.92
C THR A 199 -12.72 -0.98 -15.53
N TYR A 200 -11.87 -0.42 -14.67
CA TYR A 200 -11.62 -0.96 -13.34
C TYR A 200 -12.86 -0.80 -12.46
N THR A 201 -13.42 -1.94 -12.06
CA THR A 201 -14.49 -2.01 -11.09
C THR A 201 -13.91 -2.50 -9.77
N PRO A 202 -13.87 -1.68 -8.71
CA PRO A 202 -13.50 -2.15 -7.39
C PRO A 202 -14.45 -3.29 -6.99
N SER A 203 -13.92 -4.44 -6.58
CA SER A 203 -14.76 -5.56 -6.10
C SER A 203 -15.68 -5.09 -4.98
N VAL A 204 -17.00 -5.17 -5.20
CA VAL A 204 -18.08 -4.76 -4.26
C VAL A 204 -18.29 -5.80 -3.15
N SER A 205 -17.47 -6.85 -3.10
CA SER A 205 -17.70 -8.05 -2.27
C SER A 205 -17.59 -7.81 -0.76
N SER A 206 -17.20 -6.62 -0.30
CA SER A 206 -17.31 -6.26 1.11
C SER A 206 -17.83 -4.84 1.25
N THR A 207 -18.52 -4.55 2.34
CA THR A 207 -18.92 -3.21 2.76
C THR A 207 -17.72 -2.26 3.00
N LEU A 208 -16.49 -2.75 2.80
CA LEU A 208 -15.24 -2.03 2.97
C LEU A 208 -14.65 -1.70 1.59
N GLN A 209 -14.42 -0.41 1.36
CA GLN A 209 -13.82 0.11 0.12
C GLN A 209 -12.36 -0.33 -0.02
N HIS A 210 -11.91 -0.58 -1.26
CA HIS A 210 -10.50 -0.84 -1.59
C HIS A 210 -9.58 0.20 -0.94
N THR A 211 -8.48 -0.29 -0.36
CA THR A 211 -7.42 0.55 0.19
C THR A 211 -6.59 1.17 -0.93
N GLU A 212 -5.92 2.30 -0.65
CA GLU A 212 -5.01 2.95 -1.61
C GLU A 212 -3.91 1.98 -2.10
N THR A 213 -3.40 1.14 -1.20
CA THR A 213 -2.45 0.07 -1.49
C THR A 213 -2.99 -0.95 -2.50
N GLN A 214 -4.25 -1.38 -2.37
CA GLN A 214 -4.87 -2.29 -3.34
C GLN A 214 -5.02 -1.64 -4.72
N PHE A 215 -5.35 -0.34 -4.77
CA PHE A 215 -5.38 0.41 -6.03
C PHE A 215 -4.01 0.54 -6.68
N ILE A 216 -2.97 0.84 -5.90
CA ILE A 216 -1.57 0.86 -6.39
C ILE A 216 -1.22 -0.49 -7.00
N GLY A 217 -1.55 -1.58 -6.31
CA GLY A 217 -1.32 -2.94 -6.79
C GLY A 217 -2.06 -3.23 -8.08
N ALA A 218 -3.36 -2.96 -8.12
CA ALA A 218 -4.20 -3.17 -9.30
C ALA A 218 -3.69 -2.37 -10.50
N LEU A 219 -3.42 -1.07 -10.32
CA LEU A 219 -2.90 -0.23 -11.38
C LEU A 219 -1.54 -0.72 -11.90
N HIS A 220 -0.64 -1.14 -11.00
CA HIS A 220 0.64 -1.73 -11.39
C HIS A 220 0.44 -3.03 -12.19
N GLY A 221 -0.47 -3.91 -11.76
CA GLY A 221 -0.81 -5.14 -12.48
C GLY A 221 -1.37 -4.87 -13.88
N PHE A 222 -2.27 -3.89 -13.98
CA PHE A 222 -2.82 -3.44 -15.25
C PHE A 222 -1.74 -2.90 -16.20
N LEU A 223 -0.89 -1.98 -15.71
CA LEU A 223 0.23 -1.41 -16.48
C LEU A 223 1.17 -2.52 -17.00
N ALA A 224 1.46 -3.53 -16.18
CA ALA A 224 2.35 -4.63 -16.56
C ALA A 224 1.81 -5.49 -17.73
N SER A 225 0.49 -5.53 -17.96
CA SER A 225 -0.12 -6.23 -19.10
C SER A 225 -0.45 -5.29 -20.27
N ALA A 226 -1.02 -4.12 -19.99
CA ALA A 226 -1.49 -3.16 -20.98
C ALA A 226 -0.37 -2.35 -21.65
N ALA A 227 0.73 -2.13 -20.93
CA ALA A 227 1.87 -1.33 -21.40
C ALA A 227 3.20 -1.96 -20.92
N PRO A 228 3.54 -3.18 -21.39
CA PRO A 228 4.71 -3.93 -20.93
C PRO A 228 6.05 -3.26 -21.26
N GLU A 229 6.05 -2.26 -22.14
CA GLU A 229 7.20 -1.40 -22.42
C GLU A 229 7.53 -0.42 -21.29
N LEU A 230 6.61 -0.21 -20.35
CA LEU A 230 6.78 0.67 -19.19
C LEU A 230 7.30 -0.12 -18.00
N LYS A 231 8.31 0.44 -17.34
CA LYS A 231 8.79 -0.07 -16.06
C LYS A 231 8.13 0.71 -14.93
N VAL A 232 7.50 -0.01 -14.00
CA VAL A 232 6.79 0.58 -12.86
C VAL A 232 7.53 0.24 -11.57
N LEU A 233 7.72 1.25 -10.71
CA LEU A 233 8.32 1.11 -9.39
C LEU A 233 7.33 1.63 -8.35
N THR A 234 6.93 0.81 -7.39
CA THR A 234 6.02 1.21 -6.29
C THR A 234 6.80 1.61 -5.04
N GLU A 235 6.28 2.58 -4.28
CA GLU A 235 6.91 3.15 -3.07
C GLU A 235 8.40 3.55 -3.25
N ALA A 236 8.73 4.03 -4.45
CA ALA A 236 10.10 4.33 -4.83
C ALA A 236 10.63 5.58 -4.10
N ARG A 237 11.84 5.48 -3.53
CA ARG A 237 12.49 6.63 -2.89
C ARG A 237 12.82 7.70 -3.93
N LEU A 238 12.44 8.93 -3.64
CA LEU A 238 12.65 10.08 -4.54
C LEU A 238 14.03 10.72 -4.36
N ALA A 239 14.66 10.54 -3.20
CA ALA A 239 16.03 10.96 -2.95
C ALA A 239 16.74 9.94 -2.05
N LYS A 240 18.08 9.87 -2.13
CA LYS A 240 18.87 8.92 -1.31
C LYS A 240 18.76 9.20 0.18
N ASP A 241 18.77 10.48 0.55
CA ASP A 241 18.91 10.94 1.94
C ASP A 241 17.62 11.49 2.54
N ARG A 242 16.50 11.42 1.80
CA ARG A 242 15.21 11.92 2.28
C ARG A 242 14.17 10.80 2.32
N PRO A 243 13.23 10.82 3.30
CA PRO A 243 12.25 9.76 3.47
C PRO A 243 11.09 9.80 2.44
N PHE A 244 11.15 10.71 1.45
CA PHE A 244 10.09 10.89 0.46
C PHE A 244 10.02 9.71 -0.51
N ARG A 245 8.79 9.26 -0.74
CA ARG A 245 8.46 8.16 -1.63
C ARG A 245 7.26 8.56 -2.47
N ALA A 246 7.34 8.26 -3.76
CA ALA A 246 6.18 8.33 -4.61
C ALA A 246 5.38 7.03 -4.53
N ASP A 247 4.08 7.11 -4.76
CA ASP A 247 3.23 5.92 -4.87
C ASP A 247 3.72 5.06 -6.05
N LEU A 248 3.94 5.71 -7.20
CA LEU A 248 4.50 5.10 -8.40
C LEU A 248 5.54 6.00 -9.07
N ILE A 249 6.59 5.37 -9.61
CA ILE A 249 7.43 5.93 -10.66
C ILE A 249 7.28 5.06 -11.90
N VAL A 250 6.93 5.68 -13.02
CA VAL A 250 6.87 5.03 -14.33
C VAL A 250 8.10 5.47 -15.12
N GLU A 251 8.80 4.52 -15.73
CA GLU A 251 10.02 4.75 -16.51
C GLU A 251 9.86 4.16 -17.92
N ARG A 252 10.40 4.87 -18.92
CA ARG A 252 10.59 4.35 -20.29
C ARG A 252 11.90 4.89 -20.85
N GLY A 253 12.91 4.03 -20.92
CA GLY A 253 14.28 4.47 -21.21
C GLY A 253 14.78 5.42 -20.12
N GLU A 254 15.18 6.63 -20.50
CA GLU A 254 15.60 7.69 -19.57
C GLU A 254 14.44 8.58 -19.10
N GLU A 255 13.27 8.52 -19.74
CA GLU A 255 12.10 9.27 -19.31
C GLU A 255 11.57 8.69 -17.99
N LYS A 256 11.24 9.58 -17.05
CA LYS A 256 10.62 9.24 -15.77
C LYS A 256 9.40 10.10 -15.53
N LEU A 257 8.46 9.54 -14.78
CA LEU A 257 7.19 10.15 -14.43
C LEU A 257 6.83 9.76 -12.99
N VAL A 258 6.50 10.74 -12.16
CA VAL A 258 5.94 10.51 -10.81
C VAL A 258 4.43 10.39 -10.94
N VAL A 259 3.80 9.42 -10.26
CA VAL A 259 2.33 9.33 -10.17
C VAL A 259 1.94 9.19 -8.70
N GLU A 260 1.08 10.10 -8.25
CA GLU A 260 0.48 10.07 -6.90
C GLU A 260 -1.01 9.79 -7.01
N LEU A 261 -1.50 8.87 -6.18
CA LEU A 261 -2.90 8.46 -6.18
C LEU A 261 -3.63 9.11 -5.01
N LYS A 262 -4.90 9.48 -5.23
CA LYS A 262 -5.80 9.92 -4.17
C LYS A 262 -7.17 9.31 -4.38
N ARG A 263 -7.69 8.62 -3.35
CA ARG A 263 -8.98 7.92 -3.44
C ARG A 263 -10.16 8.82 -3.74
N ARG A 264 -10.11 10.08 -3.29
CA ARG A 264 -11.19 11.06 -3.47
C ARG A 264 -10.64 12.43 -3.74
N LEU A 265 -11.34 13.14 -4.61
CA LEU A 265 -11.12 14.56 -4.83
C LEU A 265 -11.81 15.35 -3.72
N ASP A 266 -11.03 15.80 -2.74
CA ASP A 266 -11.50 16.78 -1.74
C ASP A 266 -11.00 18.17 -2.12
N ARG A 267 -11.94 19.09 -2.36
CA ARG A 267 -11.63 20.49 -2.72
C ARG A 267 -10.71 21.18 -1.71
N LYS A 268 -10.83 20.85 -0.42
CA LYS A 268 -9.99 21.43 0.64
C LYS A 268 -8.54 20.97 0.54
N ASN A 269 -8.33 19.75 0.06
CA ASN A 269 -7.01 19.11 -0.01
C ASN A 269 -6.40 19.11 -1.42
N PHE A 270 -7.16 19.54 -2.43
CA PHE A 270 -6.70 19.56 -3.82
C PHE A 270 -5.35 20.28 -3.98
N GLN A 271 -5.22 21.48 -3.44
CA GLN A 271 -3.97 22.25 -3.51
C GLN A 271 -2.82 21.58 -2.75
N ASN A 272 -3.12 20.88 -1.65
CA ASN A 272 -2.10 20.15 -0.89
C ASN A 272 -1.55 18.96 -1.69
N VAL A 273 -2.43 18.26 -2.44
CA VAL A 273 -2.01 17.16 -3.33
C VAL A 273 -1.13 17.69 -4.46
N LEU A 274 -1.52 18.80 -5.09
CA LEU A 274 -0.70 19.40 -6.16
C LEU A 274 0.67 19.84 -5.63
N ALA A 275 0.70 20.52 -4.48
CA ALA A 275 1.94 20.93 -3.83
C ALA A 275 2.82 19.74 -3.43
N GLN A 276 2.21 18.62 -3.02
CA GLN A 276 2.93 17.38 -2.72
C GLN A 276 3.60 16.81 -3.98
N VAL A 277 2.86 16.69 -5.09
CA VAL A 277 3.41 16.15 -6.35
C VAL A 277 4.49 17.07 -6.90
N GLU A 278 4.25 18.38 -6.89
CA GLU A 278 5.25 19.38 -7.26
C GLU A 278 6.51 19.23 -6.40
N HIS A 279 6.37 19.11 -5.08
CA HIS A 279 7.50 18.89 -4.19
C HIS A 279 8.27 17.61 -4.56
N TYR A 280 7.57 16.54 -4.88
CA TYR A 280 8.16 15.26 -5.29
C TYR A 280 8.93 15.39 -6.61
N MET A 281 8.40 16.13 -7.57
CA MET A 281 9.08 16.45 -8.82
C MET A 281 10.35 17.27 -8.58
N LEU A 282 10.28 18.31 -7.71
CA LEU A 282 11.42 19.16 -7.37
C LEU A 282 12.56 18.38 -6.69
N ILE A 283 12.26 17.52 -5.70
CA ILE A 283 13.29 16.78 -4.97
C ILE A 283 13.91 15.64 -5.78
N SER A 284 13.17 15.08 -6.74
CA SER A 284 13.63 13.96 -7.56
C SER A 284 14.28 14.42 -8.86
N GLY A 285 14.02 15.66 -9.29
CA GLY A 285 14.42 16.18 -10.60
C GLY A 285 13.59 15.61 -11.77
N ILE A 286 12.52 14.86 -11.48
CA ILE A 286 11.63 14.30 -12.50
C ILE A 286 10.72 15.41 -13.03
N LYS A 287 10.79 15.66 -14.34
CA LYS A 287 10.10 16.79 -15.00
C LYS A 287 8.61 16.60 -15.19
N ASN A 288 8.11 15.37 -15.17
CA ASN A 288 6.70 15.08 -15.39
C ASN A 288 6.09 14.45 -14.13
N GLY A 289 4.86 14.85 -13.79
CA GLY A 289 4.09 14.28 -12.69
C GLY A 289 2.63 14.07 -13.07
N ILE A 290 1.99 13.10 -12.44
CA ILE A 290 0.54 12.89 -12.48
C ILE A 290 -0.02 12.90 -11.06
N ALA A 291 -1.06 13.69 -10.84
CA ALA A 291 -1.95 13.55 -9.69
C ALA A 291 -3.23 12.84 -10.15
N LEU A 292 -3.42 11.60 -9.75
CA LEU A 292 -4.57 10.77 -10.12
C LEU A 292 -5.59 10.73 -8.99
N PHE A 293 -6.78 11.28 -9.23
CA PHE A 293 -7.94 11.10 -8.37
C PHE A 293 -8.78 9.94 -8.89
N LEU A 294 -8.91 8.90 -8.06
CA LEU A 294 -9.60 7.67 -8.44
C LEU A 294 -11.12 7.89 -8.47
N PRO A 295 -11.83 7.35 -9.48
CA PRO A 295 -13.28 7.38 -9.49
C PRO A 295 -13.88 6.32 -8.56
N GLU A 296 -15.09 6.54 -8.05
CA GLU A 296 -15.80 5.57 -7.21
C GLU A 296 -16.44 4.42 -8.02
N SER A 297 -16.64 4.65 -9.31
CA SER A 297 -17.15 3.69 -10.31
C SER A 297 -16.41 3.91 -11.63
N PRO A 298 -16.42 2.95 -12.56
CA PRO A 298 -15.82 3.15 -13.88
C PRO A 298 -16.28 4.47 -14.52
N SER A 299 -15.33 5.34 -14.88
CA SER A 299 -15.64 6.66 -15.46
C SER A 299 -14.51 7.17 -16.34
N GLU A 300 -14.86 8.05 -17.27
CA GLU A 300 -13.90 8.84 -18.00
C GLU A 300 -13.17 9.82 -17.06
N LEU A 301 -11.94 10.19 -17.44
CA LEU A 301 -11.11 11.14 -16.69
C LEU A 301 -10.87 12.42 -17.50
N GLU A 302 -11.13 13.55 -16.87
CA GLU A 302 -10.70 14.87 -17.32
C GLU A 302 -9.20 15.05 -17.05
N LEU A 303 -8.51 15.71 -17.98
CA LEU A 303 -7.11 16.08 -17.85
C LEU A 303 -6.98 17.60 -17.73
N GLN A 304 -6.24 18.03 -16.71
CA GLN A 304 -5.78 19.40 -16.56
C GLN A 304 -4.25 19.41 -16.50
N GLU A 305 -3.62 20.28 -17.29
CA GLU A 305 -2.17 20.46 -17.25
C GLU A 305 -1.80 21.71 -16.45
N ILE A 306 -0.74 21.61 -15.64
CA ILE A 306 -0.20 22.67 -14.82
C ILE A 306 1.32 22.72 -15.06
N ASP A 307 1.84 23.88 -15.41
CA ASP A 307 3.28 24.10 -15.56
C ASP A 307 3.97 24.24 -14.20
N VAL A 308 5.02 23.45 -13.98
CA VAL A 308 5.85 23.49 -12.78
C VAL A 308 7.09 24.33 -13.06
N SER A 309 6.97 25.64 -12.82
CA SER A 309 7.97 26.64 -13.20
C SER A 309 9.36 26.37 -12.59
N GLY A 310 9.44 25.81 -11.38
CA GLY A 310 10.70 25.58 -10.67
C GLY A 310 11.69 24.62 -11.36
N ILE A 311 11.20 23.73 -12.23
CA ILE A 311 12.02 22.74 -12.95
C ILE A 311 11.73 22.70 -14.46
N GLY A 312 10.89 23.62 -14.96
CA GLY A 312 10.37 23.56 -16.32
C GLY A 312 9.65 22.24 -16.59
N GLY A 313 8.86 21.78 -15.62
CA GLY A 313 8.16 20.50 -15.64
C GLY A 313 6.67 20.65 -15.92
N ARG A 314 5.97 19.51 -16.08
CA ARG A 314 4.52 19.44 -16.30
C ARG A 314 3.86 18.52 -15.28
N LEU A 315 2.82 19.01 -14.62
CA LEU A 315 1.94 18.25 -13.76
C LEU A 315 0.60 18.05 -14.45
N SER A 316 0.24 16.79 -14.73
CA SER A 316 -1.06 16.41 -15.25
C SER A 316 -1.97 15.96 -14.12
N VAL A 317 -3.12 16.60 -13.97
CA VAL A 317 -4.14 16.24 -13.00
C VAL A 317 -5.23 15.45 -13.72
N LEU A 318 -5.43 14.21 -13.29
CA LEU A 318 -6.48 13.34 -13.78
C LEU A 318 -7.56 13.19 -12.72
N SER A 319 -8.80 13.53 -13.06
CA SER A 319 -9.94 13.45 -12.15
C SER A 319 -11.19 12.96 -12.85
N PRO A 320 -12.14 12.33 -12.14
CA PRO A 320 -13.41 11.91 -12.73
C PRO A 320 -14.13 13.09 -13.39
N GLU A 321 -14.78 12.85 -14.52
CA GLU A 321 -15.52 13.89 -15.24
C GLU A 321 -16.54 14.60 -14.33
N GLY A 322 -16.64 15.93 -14.44
CA GLY A 322 -17.54 16.74 -13.62
C GLY A 322 -17.05 17.05 -12.19
N SER A 323 -15.94 16.45 -11.75
CA SER A 323 -15.48 16.57 -10.36
C SER A 323 -14.51 17.74 -10.11
N ASN A 324 -13.80 18.22 -11.15
CA ASN A 324 -12.71 19.17 -11.00
C ASN A 324 -13.18 20.56 -10.53
N PRO A 325 -12.77 21.04 -9.33
CA PRO A 325 -13.21 22.33 -8.80
C PRO A 325 -12.71 23.53 -9.61
N THR A 326 -11.57 23.41 -10.30
CA THR A 326 -10.97 24.52 -11.02
C THR A 326 -11.56 24.70 -12.41
N LEU A 327 -11.89 23.61 -13.11
CA LEU A 327 -12.53 23.65 -14.43
C LEU A 327 -13.98 24.20 -14.36
N HIS A 328 -14.73 23.84 -13.32
CA HIS A 328 -16.12 24.31 -13.14
C HIS A 328 -16.25 25.67 -12.45
N GLY A 329 -15.19 26.15 -11.77
CA GLY A 329 -15.16 27.51 -11.21
C GLY A 329 -15.14 28.60 -12.28
N THR A 330 -14.51 28.33 -13.43
CA THR A 330 -14.39 29.25 -14.57
C THR A 330 -15.71 29.37 -15.35
N LEU A 331 -16.44 28.27 -15.52
CA LEU A 331 -17.74 28.25 -16.22
C LEU A 331 -18.84 29.01 -15.46
N ARG A 332 -18.83 28.99 -14.12
CA ARG A 332 -19.80 29.78 -13.33
C ARG A 332 -19.54 31.29 -13.36
N ARG A 333 -18.32 31.75 -13.66
CA ARG A 333 -18.03 33.18 -13.81
C ARG A 333 -18.39 33.73 -15.20
N GLN A 334 -18.43 32.90 -16.24
CA GLN A 334 -18.82 33.34 -17.59
C GLN A 334 -20.34 33.38 -17.82
N ALA A 335 -21.14 32.64 -17.02
CA ALA A 335 -22.60 32.68 -17.12
C ALA A 335 -23.26 33.84 -16.35
N GLY A 336 -22.48 34.74 -15.73
CA GLY A 336 -22.98 35.78 -14.82
C GLY A 336 -23.05 37.21 -15.39
N SER A 337 -22.69 37.44 -16.65
CA SER A 337 -22.72 38.77 -17.27
C SER A 337 -23.72 38.85 -18.42
N ALA A 338 -25.02 38.85 -18.10
CA ALA A 338 -26.02 39.43 -18.98
C ALA A 338 -26.19 40.91 -18.60
N PRO A 339 -26.10 41.86 -19.55
CA PRO A 339 -26.30 43.27 -19.24
C PRO A 339 -27.78 43.52 -18.96
N LEU A 340 -28.06 44.15 -17.81
CA LEU A 340 -29.37 44.72 -17.52
C LEU A 340 -29.63 45.88 -18.49
N SER A 341 -30.63 45.71 -19.36
CA SER A 341 -31.28 46.79 -20.10
C SER A 341 -32.60 47.14 -19.44
#